data_AF-A0A3D1RQR7-F1
#
_entry.id   AF-A0A3D1RQR7-F1
#
_cell.length_a   1.000
_cell.length_b   1.000
_cell.length_c   1.000
_cell.angle_alpha   90.00
_cell.angle_beta   90.00
_cell.angle_gamma   90.00
#
_symmetry.space_group_name_H-M   'P 1'
#
loop_
_entity.id
_entity.type
_entity.pdbx_description
1 polymer ?
#
loop_
_entity_poly.entity_id
_entity_poly.type
_entity_poly.pdbx_seq_one_letter_code
_entity_poly.pdbx_strand_id
1 'polypeptide(L)'
;MNRSEIMRKLSRILILTMILTLVLASNAWADSGIVSGGVVNLRSGPGTQYELVGTLSKDTRVEVIQSRSGWHQVQYGDVQGWITGEYLTVTQSPKLRVTGDMVNLRSGPGT
;
A
#
# COMPACT_ATOMS: atom_id res chain seq x y z
N MET A 1 -7.41 -35.62 34.29
CA MET A 1 -7.74 -34.49 33.40
C MET A 1 -8.73 -34.97 32.36
N ASN A 2 -9.90 -34.34 32.31
CA ASN A 2 -11.08 -34.96 31.69
C ASN A 2 -11.21 -34.53 30.23
N ARG A 3 -11.75 -35.40 29.36
CA ARG A 3 -11.92 -35.11 27.92
C ARG A 3 -12.68 -33.80 27.65
N SER A 4 -13.63 -33.45 28.52
CA SER A 4 -14.37 -32.18 28.46
C SER A 4 -13.52 -30.95 28.81
N GLU A 5 -12.53 -31.07 29.69
CA GLU A 5 -11.58 -29.99 29.99
C GLU A 5 -10.57 -29.80 28.87
N ILE A 6 -10.12 -30.90 28.24
CA ILE A 6 -9.21 -30.87 27.10
C ILE A 6 -9.89 -30.18 25.91
N MET A 7 -11.16 -30.52 25.61
CA MET A 7 -11.92 -29.90 24.52
C MET A 7 -12.16 -28.40 24.74
N ARG A 8 -12.46 -27.98 25.97
CA ARG A 8 -12.61 -26.55 26.32
C ARG A 8 -11.30 -25.77 26.20
N LYS A 9 -10.16 -26.37 26.55
CA LYS A 9 -8.83 -25.76 26.37
C LYS A 9 -8.45 -25.66 24.89
N LEU A 10 -8.71 -26.71 24.10
CA LEU A 10 -8.42 -26.72 22.66
C LEU A 10 -9.25 -25.68 21.89
N SER A 11 -10.54 -25.53 22.22
CA SER A 11 -11.39 -24.51 21.58
C SER A 11 -10.97 -23.07 21.94
N ARG A 12 -10.54 -22.84 23.20
CA ARG A 12 -9.99 -21.54 23.61
C ARG A 12 -8.66 -21.23 22.92
N ILE A 13 -7.77 -22.21 22.82
CA ILE A 13 -6.49 -22.07 22.10
C ILE A 13 -6.75 -21.78 20.62
N LEU A 14 -7.67 -22.50 19.97
CA LEU A 14 -8.03 -22.28 18.57
C LEU A 14 -8.55 -20.86 18.31
N ILE A 15 -9.45 -20.36 19.16
CA ILE A 15 -10.03 -19.02 19.02
C ILE A 15 -8.97 -17.94 19.28
N LEU A 16 -8.11 -18.13 20.29
CA LEU A 16 -6.98 -17.22 20.56
C LEU A 16 -5.98 -17.17 19.41
N THR A 17 -5.67 -18.32 18.78
CA THR A 17 -4.78 -18.35 17.61
C THR A 17 -5.39 -17.69 16.39
N MET A 18 -6.71 -17.84 16.16
CA MET A 18 -7.39 -17.23 15.01
C MET A 18 -7.46 -15.70 15.12
N ILE A 19 -7.65 -15.18 16.34
CA ILE A 19 -7.62 -13.74 16.62
C ILE A 19 -6.19 -13.21 16.50
N LEU A 20 -5.19 -13.95 17.00
CA LEU A 20 -3.78 -13.55 16.91
C LEU A 20 -3.29 -13.47 15.46
N THR A 21 -3.75 -14.36 14.57
CA THR A 21 -3.41 -14.30 13.14
C THR A 21 -4.07 -13.13 12.41
N LEU A 22 -5.20 -12.63 12.91
CA LEU A 22 -5.94 -11.54 12.26
C LEU A 22 -5.32 -10.15 12.52
N VAL A 23 -4.53 -10.00 13.59
CA VAL A 23 -3.93 -8.72 13.99
C VAL A 23 -2.64 -8.38 13.22
N LEU A 24 -2.12 -9.31 12.39
CA LEU A 24 -0.97 -9.05 11.53
C LEU A 24 -1.34 -8.44 10.16
N ALA A 25 -2.57 -7.94 9.99
CA ALA A 25 -2.97 -7.19 8.81
C ALA A 25 -2.23 -5.83 8.74
N SER A 26 -1.13 -5.88 8.00
CA SER A 26 -0.18 -4.88 7.52
C SER A 26 -0.55 -3.39 7.68
N ASN A 27 0.33 -2.64 8.36
CA ASN A 27 0.46 -1.20 8.14
C ASN A 27 1.23 -0.98 6.84
N ALA A 28 0.54 -0.84 5.70
CA ALA A 28 1.20 -0.49 4.44
C ALA A 28 1.53 1.01 4.46
N TRP A 29 2.82 1.35 4.56
CA TRP A 29 3.27 2.71 4.25
C TRP A 29 3.21 2.84 2.75
N ALA A 30 2.15 3.45 2.25
CA ALA A 30 1.95 3.56 0.84
C ALA A 30 2.72 4.75 0.29
N ASP A 31 3.67 4.47 -0.60
CA ASP A 31 4.37 5.53 -1.31
C ASP A 31 3.41 6.15 -2.32
N SER A 32 3.28 7.47 -2.35
CA SER A 32 2.41 8.16 -3.29
C SER A 32 3.16 8.46 -4.60
N GLY A 33 2.52 8.19 -5.73
CA GLY A 33 3.01 8.51 -7.07
C GLY A 33 2.14 9.56 -7.75
N ILE A 34 2.74 10.35 -8.65
CA ILE A 34 2.02 11.25 -9.55
C ILE A 34 2.28 10.76 -10.99
N VAL A 35 1.21 10.62 -11.76
CA VAL A 35 1.27 10.24 -13.17
C VAL A 35 1.81 11.43 -13.98
N SER A 36 2.97 11.29 -14.65
CA SER A 36 3.59 12.39 -15.39
C SER A 36 3.26 12.39 -16.90
N GLY A 37 2.88 11.22 -17.43
CA GLY A 37 2.45 11.01 -18.82
C GLY A 37 1.03 11.52 -19.07
N GLY A 38 0.76 12.04 -20.27
CA GLY A 38 -0.54 12.63 -20.66
C GLY A 38 -1.75 11.74 -20.36
N VAL A 39 -1.73 10.53 -20.89
CA VAL A 39 -2.67 9.44 -20.58
C VAL A 39 -1.86 8.16 -20.46
N VAL A 40 -1.97 7.49 -19.32
CA VAL A 40 -1.15 6.32 -18.99
C VAL A 40 -2.04 5.11 -18.83
N ASN A 41 -1.69 4.03 -19.53
CA ASN A 41 -2.46 2.80 -19.51
C ASN A 41 -2.18 2.02 -18.23
N LEU A 42 -3.25 1.63 -17.55
CA LEU A 42 -3.23 0.75 -16.40
C LEU A 42 -3.48 -0.68 -16.90
N ARG A 43 -2.56 -1.61 -16.58
CA ARG A 43 -2.62 -3.00 -17.05
C ARG A 43 -2.87 -3.99 -15.91
N SER A 44 -3.43 -5.17 -16.21
CA SER A 44 -3.68 -6.20 -15.21
C SER A 44 -2.40 -6.85 -14.65
N GLY A 45 -1.26 -6.72 -15.33
CA GLY A 45 0.02 -7.28 -14.92
C GLY A 45 1.23 -6.48 -15.38
N PRO A 46 2.44 -6.82 -14.88
CA PRO A 46 3.68 -6.14 -15.21
C PRO A 46 4.18 -6.57 -16.60
N GLY A 47 3.72 -5.87 -17.63
CA GLY A 47 4.12 -6.14 -19.01
C GLY A 47 3.10 -5.63 -20.04
N THR A 48 3.54 -5.47 -21.28
CA THR A 48 2.70 -5.00 -22.39
C THR A 48 1.75 -6.06 -22.93
N GLN A 49 2.00 -7.34 -22.61
CA GLN A 49 1.13 -8.47 -22.95
C GLN A 49 -0.12 -8.58 -22.09
N TYR A 50 -0.18 -7.87 -20.97
CA TYR A 50 -1.33 -7.89 -20.06
C TYR A 50 -2.41 -6.90 -20.54
N GLU A 51 -3.66 -7.28 -20.33
CA GLU A 51 -4.83 -6.51 -20.72
C GLU A 51 -4.87 -5.12 -20.06
N LEU A 52 -5.43 -4.14 -20.76
CA LEU A 52 -5.73 -2.82 -20.20
C LEU A 52 -6.93 -2.95 -19.26
N VAL A 53 -6.74 -2.55 -18.01
CA VAL A 53 -7.81 -2.46 -17.00
C VAL A 53 -8.32 -1.02 -16.83
N GLY A 54 -7.60 -0.04 -17.39
CA GLY A 54 -8.02 1.36 -17.38
C GLY A 54 -6.95 2.31 -17.90
N THR A 55 -7.22 3.60 -17.72
CA THR A 55 -6.31 4.69 -18.09
C THR A 55 -6.35 5.77 -17.02
N LEU A 56 -5.19 6.37 -16.72
CA LEU A 56 -5.07 7.47 -15.79
C LEU A 56 -4.59 8.72 -16.53
N SER A 57 -5.16 9.86 -16.20
CA SER A 57 -4.74 11.14 -16.74
C SER A 57 -3.46 11.64 -16.06
N LYS A 58 -2.73 12.51 -16.75
CA LYS A 58 -1.63 13.28 -16.15
C LYS A 58 -2.06 13.96 -14.85
N ASP A 59 -1.10 14.07 -13.94
CA ASP A 59 -1.23 14.68 -12.61
C ASP A 59 -2.20 13.95 -11.67
N THR A 60 -2.66 12.76 -12.06
CA THR A 60 -3.42 11.87 -11.18
C THR A 60 -2.51 11.37 -10.06
N ARG A 61 -2.91 11.59 -8.82
CA ARG A 61 -2.25 11.00 -7.65
C ARG A 61 -2.72 9.56 -7.49
N VAL A 62 -1.75 8.65 -7.39
CA VAL A 62 -1.98 7.22 -7.18
C VAL A 62 -1.17 6.72 -6.02
N GLU A 63 -1.61 5.63 -5.42
CA GLU A 63 -0.91 4.97 -4.34
C GLU A 63 -0.09 3.81 -4.90
N VAL A 64 1.23 3.81 -4.68
CA VAL A 64 2.12 2.75 -5.16
C VAL A 64 2.15 1.64 -4.12
N ILE A 65 1.58 0.49 -4.48
CA ILE A 65 1.52 -0.70 -3.62
C ILE A 65 2.83 -1.46 -3.67
N GLN A 66 3.36 -1.68 -4.89
CA GLN A 66 4.60 -2.44 -5.08
C GLN A 66 5.27 -2.09 -6.41
N SER A 67 6.55 -2.43 -6.52
CA SER A 67 7.35 -2.19 -7.73
C SER A 67 8.05 -3.48 -8.14
N ARG A 68 8.00 -3.85 -9.42
CA ARG A 68 8.62 -5.05 -9.97
C ARG A 68 9.15 -4.80 -11.39
N SER A 69 10.45 -5.01 -11.59
CA SER A 69 11.08 -5.02 -12.92
C SER A 69 10.74 -3.80 -13.80
N GLY A 70 10.74 -2.60 -13.21
CA GLY A 70 10.41 -1.35 -13.92
C GLY A 70 8.91 -1.05 -14.05
N TRP A 71 8.05 -1.90 -13.47
CA TRP A 71 6.61 -1.65 -13.36
C TRP A 71 6.24 -1.34 -11.91
N HIS A 72 5.26 -0.46 -11.73
CA HIS A 72 4.70 -0.10 -10.45
C HIS A 72 3.24 -0.50 -10.43
N GLN A 73 2.87 -1.30 -9.44
CA GLN A 73 1.47 -1.55 -9.16
C GLN A 73 0.93 -0.37 -8.36
N VAL A 74 -0.15 0.20 -8.84
CA VAL A 74 -0.79 1.35 -8.24
C VAL A 74 -2.26 1.07 -7.95
N GLN A 75 -2.77 1.74 -6.92
CA GLN A 75 -4.18 1.82 -6.57
C GLN A 75 -4.70 3.22 -6.90
N TYR A 76 -5.86 3.27 -7.55
CA TYR A 76 -6.62 4.49 -7.77
C TYR A 76 -8.10 4.22 -7.49
N GLY A 77 -8.62 4.76 -6.37
CA GLY A 77 -9.96 4.41 -5.89
C GLY A 77 -10.06 2.92 -5.61
N ASP A 78 -11.04 2.25 -6.24
CA ASP A 78 -11.22 0.79 -6.14
C ASP A 78 -10.49 0.00 -7.24
N VAL A 79 -9.78 0.69 -8.15
CA VAL A 79 -9.10 0.06 -9.28
C VAL A 79 -7.61 -0.14 -8.98
N GLN A 80 -7.14 -1.36 -9.18
CA GLN A 80 -5.74 -1.75 -9.03
C GLN A 80 -5.15 -2.15 -10.39
N GLY A 81 -3.92 -1.73 -10.68
CA GLY A 81 -3.21 -2.23 -11.85
C GLY A 81 -1.77 -1.75 -11.95
N TRP A 82 -1.12 -2.05 -13.07
CA TRP A 82 0.31 -1.87 -13.29
C TRP A 82 0.57 -0.78 -14.32
N ILE A 83 1.56 0.06 -14.02
CA ILE A 83 2.05 1.17 -14.84
C ILE A 83 3.56 1.01 -15.02
N THR A 84 4.09 1.31 -16.21
CA THR A 84 5.54 1.36 -16.42
C THR A 84 6.14 2.58 -15.72
N GLY A 85 7.30 2.42 -15.09
CA GLY A 85 7.98 3.49 -14.34
C GLY A 85 8.36 4.70 -15.18
N GLU A 86 8.41 4.58 -16.51
CA GLU A 86 8.63 5.71 -17.41
C GLU A 86 7.53 6.77 -17.33
N TYR A 87 6.32 6.40 -16.90
CA TYR A 87 5.18 7.32 -16.81
C TYR A 87 4.74 7.65 -15.39
N LEU A 88 5.50 7.18 -14.38
CA LEU A 88 5.19 7.38 -12.97
C LEU A 88 6.33 8.13 -12.30
N THR A 89 6.04 9.34 -11.79
CA THR A 89 6.94 10.04 -10.88
C THR A 89 6.57 9.65 -9.45
N VAL A 90 7.34 8.71 -8.88
CA VAL A 90 7.17 8.30 -7.49
C VAL A 90 7.70 9.42 -6.58
N THR A 91 6.79 10.06 -5.84
CA THR A 91 7.18 11.02 -4.81
C THR A 91 7.35 10.26 -3.52
N GLN A 92 8.59 9.82 -3.25
CA GLN A 92 8.91 9.24 -1.95
C GLN A 92 8.65 10.30 -0.90
N SER A 93 7.65 10.06 -0.04
CA SER A 93 7.45 10.91 1.12
C SER A 93 8.69 10.74 1.99
N PRO A 94 9.46 11.80 2.29
CA PRO A 94 10.61 11.65 3.16
C PRO A 94 10.11 11.10 4.49
N LYS A 95 10.62 9.93 4.88
CA LYS A 95 10.31 9.26 6.15
C LYS A 95 10.97 10.06 7.29
N LEU A 96 10.44 11.24 7.58
CA LEU A 96 10.92 12.08 8.67
C LEU A 96 10.30 11.58 9.96
N ARG A 97 11.16 11.21 10.92
CA ARG A 97 10.73 10.87 12.27
C ARG A 97 10.76 12.13 13.11
N VAL A 98 9.63 12.48 13.73
CA VAL A 98 9.60 13.52 14.76
C VAL A 98 10.35 12.98 15.99
N THR A 99 11.49 13.58 16.33
CA THR A 99 12.34 13.12 17.45
C THR A 99 12.08 13.86 18.77
N GLY A 100 11.10 14.77 18.81
CA GLY A 100 10.76 15.55 20.00
C GLY A 100 9.41 15.16 20.58
N ASP A 101 9.26 15.29 21.90
CA ASP A 101 8.04 14.92 22.63
C ASP A 101 6.83 15.82 22.29
N MET A 102 7.07 17.04 21.80
CA MET A 102 6.03 17.99 21.37
C MET A 102 6.57 18.96 20.30
N VAL A 103 6.50 18.54 19.03
CA VAL A 103 6.95 19.36 17.89
C VAL A 103 5.74 20.03 17.22
N ASN A 104 5.81 21.35 17.04
CA ASN A 104 4.75 22.12 16.39
C ASN A 104 4.95 22.19 14.88
N LEU A 105 3.86 21.99 14.12
CA LEU A 105 3.82 22.27 12.69
C LEU A 105 3.73 23.78 12.47
N ARG A 106 4.67 24.36 11.70
CA ARG A 106 4.69 25.79 11.34
C ARG A 106 4.34 25.94 9.86
N SER A 107 3.68 27.05 9.50
CA SER A 107 3.26 27.36 8.13
C SER A 107 4.40 27.80 7.19
N GLY A 108 5.62 27.96 7.69
CA GLY A 108 6.79 28.32 6.89
C GLY A 108 8.10 28.19 7.67
N PRO A 109 9.25 28.21 6.97
CA PRO A 109 10.56 28.28 7.61
C PRO A 109 10.71 29.60 8.36
N GLY A 110 11.00 29.54 9.67
CA GLY A 110 11.24 30.73 10.48
C GLY A 110 12.62 31.32 10.19
N THR A 111 12.72 32.65 10.12
CA THR A 111 13.96 33.43 10.03
C THR A 111 14.74 33.44 11.34
#